data_AF-L1LAT9-F1
#
_entry.id   AF-L1LAT9-F1
#
_cell.length_a   1.000
_cell.length_b   1.000
_cell.length_c   1.000
_cell.angle_alpha   90.00
_cell.angle_beta   90.00
_cell.angle_gamma   90.00
#
_symmetry.space_group_name_H-M   'P 1'
#
loop_
_entity.id
_entity.type
_entity.pdbx_description
1 polymer ?
#
loop_
_entity_poly.entity_id
_entity_poly.type
_entity_poly.pdbx_seq_one_letter_code
_entity_poly.pdbx_strand_id
1 'polypeptide(L)'
;MTTISNQGRKQTKRVAKSTKAGLQFSVGRISRQLKNGKYAKRIGAGAPVYLAAVLEYLCAEVLELAGNAARDRKRSRISPRELLLAIKGDEELSKFLDTVTLSQAGVTPNIHSVLLAKSSRSVNDHSQSQAL
;
A
#
# COMPACT_ATOMS: atom_id res chain seq x y z
N MET A 1 -47.11 38.91 -27.25
CA MET A 1 -45.63 38.84 -27.10
C MET A 1 -45.35 37.94 -25.90
N THR A 2 -45.20 36.64 -26.13
CA THR A 2 -45.21 35.61 -25.07
C THR A 2 -43.81 35.42 -24.52
N THR A 3 -43.63 35.66 -23.22
CA THR A 3 -42.36 35.46 -22.50
C THR A 3 -42.20 33.97 -22.14
N ILE A 4 -41.18 33.32 -22.70
CA ILE A 4 -40.79 31.96 -22.31
C ILE A 4 -39.90 32.09 -21.06
N SER A 5 -40.43 31.72 -19.90
CA SER A 5 -39.67 31.63 -18.66
C SER A 5 -38.77 30.40 -18.67
N ASN A 6 -37.46 30.62 -18.77
CA ASN A 6 -36.45 29.56 -18.70
C ASN A 6 -36.26 29.15 -17.23
N GLN A 7 -37.08 28.21 -16.73
CA GLN A 7 -36.89 27.64 -15.40
C GLN A 7 -35.56 26.88 -15.37
N GLY A 8 -34.57 27.45 -14.67
CA GLY A 8 -33.26 26.85 -14.47
C GLY A 8 -33.37 25.45 -13.87
N ARG A 9 -32.85 24.46 -14.58
CA ARG A 9 -32.80 23.05 -14.18
C ARG A 9 -32.13 22.93 -12.80
N LYS A 10 -32.84 22.43 -11.78
CA LYS A 10 -32.29 22.18 -10.43
C LYS A 10 -30.95 21.44 -10.53
N GLN A 11 -29.88 22.10 -10.10
CA GLN A 11 -28.53 21.58 -10.23
C GLN A 11 -28.36 20.41 -9.26
N THR A 12 -28.31 19.20 -9.79
CA THR A 12 -28.10 17.99 -8.99
C THR A 12 -26.73 18.03 -8.33
N LYS A 13 -26.64 17.62 -7.05
CA LYS A 13 -25.37 17.59 -6.31
C LYS A 13 -24.35 16.76 -7.10
N ARG A 14 -23.19 17.36 -7.42
CA ARG A 14 -22.11 16.67 -8.13
C ARG A 14 -21.50 15.64 -7.20
N VAL A 15 -21.71 14.36 -7.49
CA VAL A 15 -21.07 13.25 -6.76
C VAL A 15 -19.66 13.02 -7.33
N ALA A 16 -18.67 12.90 -6.46
CA ALA A 16 -17.28 12.63 -6.84
C ALA A 16 -17.14 11.26 -7.51
N LYS A 17 -16.22 11.15 -8.49
CA LYS A 17 -15.96 9.88 -9.18
C LYS A 17 -15.48 8.78 -8.23
N SER A 18 -14.67 9.13 -7.23
CA SER A 18 -14.23 8.19 -6.19
C SER A 18 -15.42 7.60 -5.42
N THR A 19 -16.36 8.45 -4.97
CA THR A 19 -17.57 8.00 -4.28
C THR A 19 -18.42 7.07 -5.15
N LYS A 20 -18.54 7.36 -6.46
CA LYS A 20 -19.26 6.48 -7.39
C LYS A 20 -18.55 5.15 -7.62
N ALA A 21 -17.22 5.13 -7.53
CA ALA A 21 -16.39 3.94 -7.73
C ALA A 21 -16.16 3.14 -6.44
N GLY A 22 -16.60 3.63 -5.28
CA GLY A 22 -16.36 2.98 -3.98
C GLY A 22 -14.91 3.05 -3.51
N LEU A 23 -14.12 4.00 -4.01
CA LEU A 23 -12.69 4.12 -3.70
C LEU A 23 -12.42 5.25 -2.71
N GLN A 24 -11.51 5.02 -1.76
CA GLN A 24 -10.94 6.06 -0.90
C GLN A 24 -9.98 6.97 -1.68
N PHE A 25 -9.25 6.40 -2.65
CA PHE A 25 -8.29 7.14 -3.45
C PHE A 25 -8.98 8.09 -4.45
N SER A 26 -8.34 9.23 -4.71
CA SER A 26 -8.93 10.29 -5.53
C SER A 26 -8.81 10.01 -7.03
N VAL A 27 -9.84 9.40 -7.62
CA VAL A 27 -9.95 9.15 -9.07
C VAL A 27 -9.78 10.44 -9.88
N GLY A 28 -10.31 11.56 -9.39
CA GLY A 28 -10.17 12.88 -10.04
C GLY A 28 -8.71 13.37 -10.08
N ARG A 29 -7.94 13.14 -9.00
CA ARG A 29 -6.51 13.48 -8.93
C ARG A 29 -5.70 12.60 -9.87
N ILE A 30 -5.92 11.28 -9.85
CA ILE A 30 -5.26 10.34 -10.75
C ILE A 30 -5.55 10.69 -12.21
N SER A 31 -6.80 11.01 -12.56
CA SER A 31 -7.16 11.44 -13.92
C SER A 31 -6.40 12.68 -14.37
N ARG A 32 -6.19 13.67 -13.48
CA ARG A 32 -5.38 14.85 -13.78
C ARG A 32 -3.90 14.51 -13.93
N GLN A 33 -3.35 13.68 -13.03
CA GLN A 33 -1.95 13.24 -13.11
C GLN A 33 -1.66 12.48 -14.40
N LEU A 34 -2.54 11.57 -14.84
CA LEU A 34 -2.40 10.85 -16.10
C LEU A 34 -2.37 11.77 -17.32
N LYS A 35 -3.18 12.83 -17.34
CA LYS A 35 -3.17 13.83 -18.41
C LYS A 35 -1.90 14.68 -18.39
N ASN A 36 -1.49 15.12 -17.21
CA ASN A 36 -0.29 15.95 -17.05
C ASN A 36 1.00 15.19 -17.35
N GLY A 37 1.04 13.88 -17.08
CA GLY A 37 2.16 13.00 -17.38
C GLY A 37 2.33 12.68 -18.87
N LYS A 38 1.38 13.07 -19.73
CA LYS A 38 1.43 12.88 -21.19
C LYS A 38 1.73 11.43 -21.63
N TYR A 39 1.30 10.43 -20.86
CA TYR A 39 1.51 9.01 -21.16
C TYR A 39 0.83 8.54 -22.46
N ALA A 40 -0.24 9.22 -22.87
CA ALA A 40 -0.93 8.97 -24.14
C ALA A 40 -1.67 10.23 -24.61
N LYS A 41 -1.98 10.30 -25.91
CA LYS A 41 -2.76 11.41 -26.52
C LYS A 41 -4.16 11.55 -25.92
N ARG A 42 -4.79 10.44 -25.53
CA ARG A 42 -6.11 10.39 -24.89
C ARG A 42 -6.07 9.40 -23.73
N ILE A 43 -6.74 9.74 -22.64
CA ILE A 43 -6.90 8.87 -21.46
C ILE A 43 -8.37 8.45 -21.39
N GLY A 44 -8.62 7.14 -21.46
CA GLY A 44 -9.97 6.58 -21.34
C GLY A 44 -10.60 6.87 -19.97
N ALA A 45 -11.92 6.92 -19.91
CA ALA A 45 -12.64 7.28 -18.67
C ALA A 45 -12.44 6.27 -17.52
N GLY A 46 -12.24 4.98 -17.85
CA GLY A 46 -12.01 3.91 -16.88
C GLY A 46 -10.56 3.81 -16.37
N ALA A 47 -9.57 4.28 -17.13
CA ALA A 47 -8.16 4.22 -16.75
C ALA A 47 -7.85 4.83 -15.36
N PRO A 48 -8.31 6.05 -15.01
CA PRO A 48 -8.05 6.60 -13.68
C PRO A 48 -8.83 5.91 -12.56
N VAL A 49 -9.92 5.19 -12.86
CA VAL A 49 -10.66 4.41 -11.86
C VAL A 49 -9.86 3.14 -11.55
N TYR A 50 -9.45 2.41 -12.60
CA TYR A 50 -8.67 1.20 -12.46
C TYR A 50 -7.34 1.44 -11.74
N LEU A 51 -6.59 2.46 -12.18
CA LEU A 51 -5.32 2.80 -11.53
C LEU A 51 -5.52 3.24 -10.07
N ALA A 52 -6.57 3.99 -9.75
CA ALA A 52 -6.86 4.36 -8.36
C ALA A 52 -7.15 3.14 -7.49
N ALA A 53 -7.90 2.16 -8.02
CA ALA A 53 -8.20 0.91 -7.31
C ALA A 53 -6.94 0.08 -7.05
N VAL A 54 -6.06 -0.06 -8.05
CA VAL A 54 -4.80 -0.79 -7.89
C VAL A 54 -3.88 -0.12 -6.87
N LEU A 55 -3.75 1.22 -6.92
CA LEU A 55 -2.94 1.96 -5.94
C LEU A 55 -3.52 1.87 -4.53
N GLU A 56 -4.85 1.92 -4.38
CA GLU A 56 -5.53 1.75 -3.10
C GLU A 56 -5.29 0.35 -2.53
N TYR A 57 -5.40 -0.69 -3.36
CA TYR A 57 -5.13 -2.07 -2.98
C TYR A 57 -3.68 -2.25 -2.50
N LEU A 58 -2.69 -1.80 -3.29
CA LEU A 58 -1.27 -1.91 -2.90
C LEU A 58 -0.96 -1.16 -1.61
N CYS A 59 -1.56 0.03 -1.41
CA CYS A 59 -1.39 0.76 -0.16
C CYS A 59 -2.05 0.03 1.02
N ALA A 60 -3.24 -0.55 0.83
CA ALA A 60 -3.90 -1.32 1.87
C ALA A 60 -3.07 -2.54 2.30
N GLU A 61 -2.53 -3.30 1.33
CA GLU A 61 -1.68 -4.47 1.58
C GLU A 61 -0.43 -4.12 2.41
N VAL A 62 0.31 -3.10 1.99
CA VAL A 62 1.51 -2.65 2.71
C VAL A 62 1.17 -2.14 4.11
N LEU A 63 0.06 -1.42 4.27
CA LEU A 63 -0.36 -0.89 5.56
C LEU A 63 -0.86 -1.98 6.52
N GLU A 64 -1.53 -3.01 6.01
CA GLU A 64 -1.98 -4.16 6.80
C GLU A 64 -0.78 -4.90 7.39
N LEU A 65 0.17 -5.29 6.53
CA LEU A 65 1.39 -6.00 6.95
C LEU A 65 2.26 -5.14 7.90
N ALA A 66 2.43 -3.85 7.60
CA ALA A 66 3.17 -2.94 8.47
C ALA A 66 2.45 -2.67 9.81
N GLY A 67 1.12 -2.66 9.80
CA GLY A 67 0.30 -2.57 11.01
C GLY A 67 0.48 -3.79 11.91
N ASN A 68 0.47 -4.99 11.32
CA ASN A 68 0.75 -6.24 12.02
C ASN A 68 2.17 -6.25 12.60
N ALA A 69 3.18 -5.86 11.81
CA ALA A 69 4.56 -5.74 12.28
C ALA A 69 4.74 -4.71 13.42
N ALA A 70 3.95 -3.63 13.44
CA ALA A 70 3.94 -2.67 14.54
C ALA A 70 3.30 -3.25 15.80
N ARG A 71 2.18 -3.96 15.64
CA ARG A 71 1.46 -4.63 16.72
C ARG A 71 2.31 -5.70 17.40
N ASP A 72 3.04 -6.50 16.63
CA ASP A 72 3.96 -7.52 17.16
C ASP A 72 5.07 -6.93 18.03
N ARG A 73 5.50 -5.70 17.69
CA ARG A 73 6.45 -4.92 18.49
C ARG A 73 5.82 -4.10 19.60
N LYS A 74 4.53 -4.32 19.89
CA LYS A 74 3.75 -3.60 20.91
C LYS A 74 3.75 -2.08 20.69
N ARG A 75 3.71 -1.64 19.42
CA ARG A 75 3.64 -0.23 19.02
C ARG A 75 2.29 0.06 18.38
N SER A 76 1.76 1.26 18.62
CA SER A 76 0.50 1.74 18.02
C SER A 76 0.71 2.57 16.75
N ARG A 77 1.97 2.88 16.40
CA ARG A 77 2.33 3.70 15.24
C ARG A 77 3.30 2.94 14.34
N ILE A 78 3.00 2.91 13.05
CA ILE A 78 3.90 2.39 12.01
C ILE A 78 5.08 3.35 11.85
N SER A 79 6.31 2.84 11.94
CA SER A 79 7.53 3.58 11.59
C SER A 79 8.19 2.98 10.34
N PRO A 80 9.21 3.64 9.75
CA PRO A 80 9.94 3.09 8.60
C PRO A 80 10.49 1.68 8.83
N ARG A 81 10.82 1.33 10.09
CA ARG A 81 11.30 0.00 10.45
C ARG A 81 10.23 -1.07 10.22
N GLU A 82 9.00 -0.83 10.63
CA GLU A 82 7.89 -1.77 10.44
C GLU A 82 7.53 -1.91 8.95
N LEU A 83 7.59 -0.82 8.18
CA LEU A 83 7.42 -0.86 6.72
C LEU A 83 8.45 -1.77 6.04
N LEU A 84 9.74 -1.63 6.36
CA LEU A 84 10.76 -2.49 5.77
C LEU A 84 10.56 -3.95 6.13
N LEU A 85 10.23 -4.25 7.38
CA LEU A 85 10.09 -5.63 7.82
C LEU A 85 8.83 -6.29 7.29
N ALA A 86 7.75 -5.54 7.09
CA ALA A 86 6.59 -5.99 6.34
C ALA A 86 6.95 -6.28 4.86
N ILE A 87 7.58 -5.32 4.17
CA ILE A 87 7.93 -5.46 2.76
C ILE A 87 8.94 -6.60 2.52
N LYS A 88 9.98 -6.73 3.36
CA LYS A 88 10.99 -7.79 3.21
C LYS A 88 10.54 -9.14 3.75
N GLY A 89 9.48 -9.17 4.56
CA GLY A 89 8.85 -10.40 5.04
C GLY A 89 7.87 -11.02 4.02
N ASP A 90 7.43 -10.24 3.04
CA ASP A 90 6.57 -10.68 1.95
C ASP A 90 7.34 -10.83 0.63
N GLU A 91 7.20 -11.99 -0.04
CA GLU A 91 8.00 -12.30 -1.24
C GLU A 91 7.62 -11.39 -2.42
N GLU A 92 6.32 -11.14 -2.62
CA GLU A 92 5.82 -10.36 -3.74
C GLU A 92 6.22 -8.89 -3.62
N LEU A 93 6.05 -8.30 -2.42
CA LEU A 93 6.45 -6.92 -2.13
C LEU A 93 7.97 -6.75 -2.12
N SER A 94 8.71 -7.71 -1.59
CA SER A 94 10.19 -7.67 -1.60
C SER A 94 10.71 -7.65 -3.03
N LYS A 95 10.12 -8.44 -3.93
CA LYS A 95 10.44 -8.46 -5.36
C LYS A 95 9.96 -7.20 -6.08
N PHE A 96 8.74 -6.73 -5.78
CA PHE A 96 8.18 -5.52 -6.39
C PHE A 96 8.98 -4.26 -6.05
N LEU A 97 9.59 -4.20 -4.87
CA LEU A 97 10.35 -3.06 -4.35
C LEU A 97 11.85 -3.32 -4.21
N ASP A 98 12.40 -4.25 -4.98
CA ASP A 98 13.79 -4.72 -4.82
C ASP A 98 14.82 -3.58 -4.93
N THR A 99 14.61 -2.63 -5.84
CA THR A 99 15.52 -1.49 -6.07
C THR A 99 15.21 -0.27 -5.21
N VAL A 100 14.18 -0.31 -4.36
CA VAL A 100 13.73 0.84 -3.58
C VAL A 100 14.46 0.89 -2.24
N THR A 101 15.04 2.05 -1.91
CA THR A 101 15.66 2.29 -0.60
C THR A 101 14.67 2.96 0.34
N LEU A 102 14.42 2.33 1.51
CA LEU A 102 13.58 2.90 2.56
C LEU A 102 14.43 3.66 3.57
N SER A 103 14.31 4.98 3.59
CA SER A 103 15.02 5.84 4.54
C SER A 103 14.66 5.47 5.99
N GLN A 104 15.67 5.46 6.88
CA GLN A 104 15.52 5.20 8.33
C GLN A 104 15.01 3.80 8.72
N ALA A 105 14.97 2.84 7.78
CA ALA A 105 14.35 1.56 8.03
C ALA A 105 15.31 0.45 8.53
N GLY A 106 16.63 0.63 8.34
CA GLY A 106 17.64 -0.37 8.68
C GLY A 106 17.62 -1.57 7.73
N VAL A 107 17.93 -2.77 8.23
CA VAL A 107 17.96 -4.03 7.46
C VAL A 107 17.28 -5.19 8.18
N THR A 108 16.82 -6.21 7.47
CA THR A 108 16.31 -7.45 8.10
C THR A 108 17.42 -8.11 8.93
N PRO A 109 17.15 -8.52 10.19
CA PRO A 109 18.16 -9.20 10.99
C PRO A 109 18.59 -10.50 10.32
N ASN A 110 19.88 -10.62 9.99
CA ASN A 110 20.46 -11.83 9.43
C ASN A 110 21.94 -11.91 9.82
N ILE A 111 22.36 -13.03 10.41
CA ILE A 111 23.75 -13.31 10.76
C ILE A 111 24.14 -14.60 10.05
N HIS A 112 25.14 -14.54 9.18
CA HIS A 112 25.64 -15.72 8.48
C HIS A 112 26.19 -16.73 9.49
N SER A 113 25.89 -18.03 9.31
CA SER A 113 26.21 -19.09 10.27
C SER A 113 27.70 -19.16 10.63
N VAL A 114 28.59 -18.81 9.69
CA VAL A 114 30.05 -18.73 9.88
C VAL A 114 30.48 -17.71 10.95
N LEU A 115 29.65 -16.69 11.20
CA LEU A 115 29.91 -15.63 12.18
C LEU A 115 29.39 -15.98 13.57
N LEU A 116 28.65 -17.08 13.71
CA LEU A 116 28.18 -17.53 15.02
C LEU A 116 29.36 -18.10 15.80
N ALA A 117 29.42 -17.75 17.09
CA ALA A 117 30.40 -18.34 17.98
C ALA A 117 30.27 -19.87 17.94
N LYS A 118 31.38 -20.58 17.78
CA LYS A 118 31.40 -22.04 17.83
C LYS A 118 30.99 -22.46 19.24
N SER A 119 29.73 -22.88 19.38
CA SER A 119 29.21 -23.40 20.65
C SER A 119 30.03 -24.63 21.05
N SER A 120 30.71 -24.57 22.20
CA SER A 120 31.21 -25.74 22.93
C SER A 120 30.22 -26.19 24.00
N ARG A 121 28.91 -26.14 23.72
CA ARG A 121 27.86 -26.68 24.59
C ARG A 121 26.83 -27.44 23.77
N SER A 122 26.91 -28.77 23.90
CA SER A 122 25.79 -29.68 23.67
C SER A 122 24.65 -29.30 24.61
N VAL A 123 23.63 -28.61 24.10
CA VAL A 123 22.34 -28.48 24.76
C VAL A 123 21.38 -29.34 23.97
N ASN A 124 20.93 -30.45 24.57
CA ASN A 124 19.84 -31.28 24.07
C ASN A 124 18.60 -30.40 23.89
N ASP A 125 18.27 -30.07 22.66
CA ASP A 125 16.98 -29.47 22.34
C ASP A 125 15.99 -30.63 22.15
N HIS A 126 15.28 -30.97 23.23
CA HIS A 126 14.09 -31.80 23.13
C HIS A 126 12.99 -30.95 22.52
N SER A 127 12.81 -31.16 21.21
CA SER A 127 11.56 -30.94 20.50
C SER A 127 10.36 -31.32 21.37
N GLN A 128 9.56 -30.33 21.73
CA GLN A 128 8.12 -30.51 21.85
C GLN A 128 7.42 -29.42 21.06
N SER A 129 7.05 -29.78 19.84
CA SER A 129 5.79 -29.36 19.24
C SER A 129 4.64 -29.67 20.19
N GLN A 130 3.85 -28.67 20.55
CA GLN A 130 2.42 -28.76 20.86
C GLN A 130 1.82 -27.42 20.36
N ALA A 131 1.10 -27.37 19.25
CA ALA A 131 -0.23 -27.91 18.95
C ALA A 131 -1.33 -26.85 19.20
N LEU A 132 -2.15 -26.69 18.14
CA LEU A 132 -3.30 -25.79 17.90
C LEU A 132 -2.98 -24.35 17.49
#